data_AF-A0A011QH91-F1
#
_entry.id   AF-A0A011QH91-F1
#
_cell.length_a   1.000
_cell.length_b   1.000
_cell.length_c   1.000
_cell.angle_alpha   90.00
_cell.angle_beta   90.00
_cell.angle_gamma   90.00
#
_symmetry.space_group_name_H-M   'P 1'
#
loop_
_entity.id
_entity.type
_entity.pdbx_description
1 polymer ?
#
loop_
_entity_poly.entity_id
_entity_poly.type
_entity_poly.pdbx_seq_one_letter_code
_entity_poly.pdbx_strand_id
1 'polypeptide(L)'
;MTTHLDRLLFAQGGQCFFCRKPLPKAEASVEHLVASANGGTNDDGNCVACCKALNHLLASKSIKDKMQIVLNQRGHIVCPDNVSPQPNPAPTVSPATAAPKPTPAAVNGASTAIDLVQSDLKKRGASRPRKVSTLTSTIKALLKQQQKPNSDAEVANLIAELQKRGKVIVSDTNVTYKLG
;
A
#
# COMPACT_ATOMS: atom_id res chain seq x y z
N MET A 1 8.66 26.55 -11.10
CA MET A 1 8.85 25.75 -9.87
C MET A 1 9.28 24.35 -10.27
N THR A 2 10.38 23.83 -9.72
CA THR A 2 10.85 22.46 -9.98
C THR A 2 9.99 21.47 -9.19
N THR A 3 9.40 20.49 -9.85
CA THR A 3 8.58 19.46 -9.19
C THR A 3 9.47 18.44 -8.47
N HIS A 4 8.89 17.66 -7.55
CA HIS A 4 9.60 16.54 -6.92
C HIS A 4 10.10 15.53 -7.97
N LEU A 5 9.30 15.25 -9.00
CA LEU A 5 9.68 14.39 -10.10
C LEU A 5 10.87 14.95 -10.90
N ASP A 6 10.94 16.27 -11.11
CA ASP A 6 12.08 16.91 -11.78
C ASP A 6 13.38 16.71 -11.00
N ARG A 7 13.32 16.81 -9.66
CA ARG A 7 14.48 16.59 -8.78
C ARG A 7 14.99 15.15 -8.87
N LEU A 8 14.07 14.18 -8.81
CA LEU A 8 14.42 12.76 -8.91
C LEU A 8 14.98 12.39 -10.29
N LEU A 9 14.37 12.88 -11.38
CA LEU A 9 14.88 12.66 -12.73
C LEU A 9 16.27 13.26 -12.92
N PHE A 10 16.52 14.47 -12.40
CA PHE A 10 17.83 15.08 -12.45
C PHE A 10 18.87 14.25 -11.67
N ALA A 11 18.56 13.87 -10.42
CA ALA A 11 19.44 13.06 -9.58
C ALA A 11 19.74 11.67 -10.19
N GLN A 12 18.81 11.11 -10.96
CA GLN A 12 18.95 9.81 -11.62
C GLN A 12 19.53 9.89 -13.04
N GLY A 13 19.98 11.07 -13.49
CA GLY A 13 20.54 11.23 -14.84
C GLY A 13 19.51 11.02 -15.97
N GLY A 14 18.23 11.30 -15.71
CA GLY A 14 17.15 11.16 -16.68
C GLY A 14 16.78 9.72 -17.03
N GLN A 15 17.17 8.75 -16.19
CA GLN A 15 16.91 7.33 -16.40
C GLN A 15 15.91 6.78 -15.39
N CYS A 16 15.16 5.76 -15.80
CA CYS A 16 14.32 4.99 -14.90
C CYS A 16 15.18 4.23 -13.89
N PHE A 17 14.83 4.31 -12.60
CA PHE A 17 15.57 3.68 -11.51
C PHE A 17 15.74 2.15 -11.70
N PHE A 18 14.69 1.50 -12.20
CA PHE A 18 14.63 0.04 -12.32
C PHE A 18 15.19 -0.49 -13.64
N CYS A 19 14.67 -0.01 -14.78
CA CYS A 19 15.07 -0.53 -16.10
C CYS A 19 16.29 0.17 -16.71
N ARG A 20 16.76 1.27 -16.10
CA ARG A 20 17.91 2.07 -16.54
C ARG A 20 17.81 2.70 -17.94
N LYS A 21 16.67 2.54 -18.62
CA LYS A 21 16.39 3.18 -19.90
C LYS A 21 16.11 4.69 -19.71
N PRO A 22 16.38 5.53 -20.72
CA PRO A 22 15.99 6.94 -20.71
C PRO A 22 14.50 7.08 -20.40
N LEU A 23 14.17 8.01 -19.48
CA LEU A 23 12.83 8.18 -18.95
C LEU A 23 12.30 9.59 -19.28
N PRO A 24 11.45 9.73 -20.31
CA PRO A 24 10.84 11.02 -20.62
C PRO A 24 9.84 11.42 -19.54
N LYS A 25 9.74 12.73 -19.24
CA LYS A 25 8.85 13.26 -18.18
C LYS A 25 7.39 12.83 -18.34
N ALA A 26 6.91 12.68 -19.59
CA ALA A 26 5.54 12.26 -19.89
C ALA A 26 5.22 10.84 -19.39
N GLU A 27 6.22 9.95 -19.31
CA GLU A 27 6.07 8.55 -18.90
C GLU A 27 6.66 8.27 -17.51
N ALA A 28 7.23 9.30 -16.90
CA ALA A 28 7.82 9.24 -15.58
C ALA A 28 6.73 9.29 -14.49
N SER A 29 6.98 8.55 -13.42
CA SER A 29 6.18 8.52 -12.21
C SER A 29 7.10 8.47 -10.99
N VAL A 30 6.61 8.95 -9.85
CA VAL A 30 7.31 8.82 -8.57
C VAL A 30 6.85 7.52 -7.93
N GLU A 31 7.78 6.61 -7.68
CA GLU A 31 7.56 5.36 -6.97
C GLU A 31 8.17 5.44 -5.58
N HIS A 32 7.42 4.97 -4.59
CA HIS A 32 7.90 4.83 -3.23
C HIS A 32 8.46 3.44 -3.02
N LEU A 33 9.76 3.31 -2.80
CA LEU A 33 10.41 2.02 -2.56
C LEU A 33 9.68 1.27 -1.43
N VAL A 34 9.52 1.93 -0.28
CA VAL A 34 8.55 1.55 0.74
C VAL A 34 7.23 2.23 0.40
N ALA A 35 6.23 1.47 -0.05
CA ALA A 35 4.92 2.04 -0.39
C ALA A 35 4.34 2.84 0.79
N SER A 36 3.66 3.96 0.53
CA SER A 36 3.04 4.77 1.59
C SER A 36 2.01 3.97 2.41
N ALA A 37 1.33 3.02 1.77
CA ALA A 37 0.44 2.06 2.46
C ALA A 37 1.16 1.18 3.49
N ASN A 38 2.48 1.03 3.36
CA ASN A 38 3.35 0.27 4.26
C ASN A 38 4.18 1.19 5.17
N GLY A 39 3.83 2.48 5.28
CA GLY A 39 4.49 3.45 6.16
C GLY A 39 5.68 4.18 5.55
N GLY A 40 5.88 4.11 4.23
CA GLY A 40 6.92 4.88 3.55
C GLY A 40 6.58 6.36 3.44
N THR A 41 7.59 7.22 3.62
CA THR A 41 7.47 8.68 3.55
C THR A 41 7.68 9.20 2.13
N ASN A 42 7.41 10.49 1.92
CA ASN A 42 7.55 11.18 0.64
C ASN A 42 8.93 11.83 0.45
N ASP A 43 9.91 11.46 1.29
CA ASP A 43 11.25 12.02 1.27
C ASP A 43 12.05 11.49 0.08
N ASP A 44 13.02 12.29 -0.40
CA ASP A 44 13.87 11.96 -1.54
C ASP A 44 14.64 10.62 -1.35
N GLY A 45 14.88 10.18 -0.10
CA GLY A 45 15.52 8.89 0.21
C GLY A 45 14.62 7.66 0.06
N ASN A 46 13.30 7.83 -0.07
CA ASN A 46 12.34 6.73 -0.28
C ASN A 46 11.68 6.77 -1.67
N CYS A 47 11.84 7.88 -2.40
CA CYS A 47 11.19 8.09 -3.68
C CYS A 47 12.18 7.97 -4.84
N VAL A 48 11.75 7.35 -5.93
CA VAL A 48 12.53 7.23 -7.16
C VAL A 48 11.66 7.57 -8.37
N ALA A 49 12.28 8.05 -9.44
CA ALA A 49 11.62 8.21 -10.73
C ALA A 49 11.67 6.88 -11.51
N CYS A 50 10.52 6.37 -11.92
CA CYS A 50 10.42 5.18 -12.75
C CYS A 50 9.35 5.31 -13.85
N CYS A 51 9.33 4.34 -14.77
CA CYS A 51 8.25 4.24 -15.76
C CYS A 51 6.89 4.03 -15.09
N LYS A 52 5.84 4.67 -15.62
CA LYS A 52 4.46 4.53 -15.16
C LYS A 52 3.98 3.07 -15.11
N ALA A 53 4.14 2.28 -16.17
CA ALA A 53 3.73 0.86 -16.12
C ALA A 53 4.41 0.07 -15.01
N LEU A 54 5.69 0.35 -14.75
CA LEU A 54 6.39 -0.35 -13.68
C LEU A 54 5.88 0.08 -12.30
N ASN A 55 5.59 1.37 -12.10
CA ASN A 55 4.96 1.84 -10.87
C ASN A 55 3.60 1.15 -10.65
N HIS A 56 2.79 0.98 -11.70
CA HIS A 56 1.53 0.23 -11.62
C HIS A 56 1.73 -1.26 -11.30
N LEU A 57 2.77 -1.90 -11.85
CA LEU A 57 3.06 -3.31 -11.58
C LEU A 57 3.57 -3.53 -10.14
N LEU A 58 4.38 -2.60 -9.63
CA LEU A 58 4.93 -2.66 -8.27
C LEU A 58 3.90 -2.23 -7.22
N ALA A 59 3.07 -1.22 -7.50
CA ALA A 59 1.97 -0.74 -6.67
C ALA A 59 2.29 -0.78 -5.14
N SER A 60 1.39 -1.38 -4.36
CA SER A 60 1.52 -1.55 -2.91
C SER A 60 2.32 -2.78 -2.49
N LYS A 61 3.08 -3.42 -3.40
CA LYS A 61 3.96 -4.54 -3.05
C LYS A 61 4.94 -4.14 -1.95
N SER A 62 5.33 -5.11 -1.13
CA SER A 62 6.32 -4.86 -0.10
C SER A 62 7.69 -4.59 -0.74
N ILE A 63 8.56 -3.89 -0.01
CA ILE A 63 9.95 -3.68 -0.44
C ILE A 63 10.64 -5.02 -0.78
N LYS A 64 10.36 -6.08 0.00
CA LYS A 64 10.84 -7.44 -0.25
C LYS A 64 10.42 -7.94 -1.62
N ASP A 65 9.15 -7.81 -1.97
CA ASP A 65 8.64 -8.30 -3.27
C ASP A 65 9.19 -7.48 -4.43
N LYS A 66 9.32 -6.16 -4.27
CA LYS A 66 9.93 -5.29 -5.29
C LYS A 66 11.37 -5.72 -5.57
N MET A 67 12.16 -5.94 -4.52
CA MET A 67 13.53 -6.44 -4.65
C MET A 67 13.58 -7.87 -5.20
N GLN A 68 12.67 -8.74 -4.79
CA GLN A 68 12.57 -10.09 -5.36
C GLN A 68 12.32 -10.04 -6.87
N ILE A 69 11.46 -9.14 -7.36
CA ILE A 69 11.21 -8.94 -8.79
C ILE A 69 12.50 -8.51 -9.51
N VAL A 70 13.22 -7.52 -8.95
CA VAL A 70 14.51 -7.05 -9.49
C VAL A 70 15.54 -8.19 -9.56
N LEU A 71 15.66 -8.97 -8.48
CA LEU A 71 16.60 -10.08 -8.37
C LEU A 71 16.24 -11.23 -9.32
N ASN A 72 14.96 -11.57 -9.43
CA ASN A 72 14.47 -12.60 -10.35
C ASN A 72 14.74 -12.23 -11.82
N GLN A 73 14.70 -10.94 -12.14
CA GLN A 73 15.04 -10.43 -13.48
C GLN A 73 16.54 -10.19 -13.65
N ARG A 74 17.37 -10.60 -12.67
CA ARG A 74 18.84 -10.44 -12.66
C ARG A 74 19.28 -8.99 -12.91
N GLY A 75 18.54 -8.03 -12.38
CA GLY A 75 18.77 -6.60 -12.61
C GLY A 75 18.37 -6.08 -13.99
N HIS A 76 17.96 -6.94 -14.92
CA HIS A 76 17.50 -6.56 -16.26
C HIS A 76 15.98 -6.39 -16.27
N ILE A 77 15.49 -5.36 -15.59
CA ILE A 77 14.06 -5.06 -15.63
C ILE A 77 13.69 -4.49 -17.00
N VAL A 78 12.77 -5.15 -17.69
CA VAL A 78 12.15 -4.63 -18.91
C VAL A 78 10.83 -3.97 -18.54
N CYS A 79 10.73 -2.66 -18.76
CA CYS A 79 9.46 -1.96 -18.60
C CYS A 79 8.51 -2.33 -19.75
N PRO A 80 7.23 -2.66 -19.46
CA PRO A 80 6.26 -3.06 -20.48
C PRO A 80 6.05 -2.00 -21.57
N ASP A 81 6.15 -0.71 -21.20
CA ASP A 81 5.92 0.42 -22.11
C ASP A 81 7.07 0.69 -23.09
N ASN A 82 8.26 0.10 -22.89
CA ASN A 82 9.39 0.28 -23.82
C ASN A 82 9.48 -0.89 -24.83
N VAL A 83 8.35 -1.54 -25.08
CA VAL A 83 8.08 -2.29 -26.30
C VAL A 83 7.28 -1.34 -27.17
N SER A 84 7.87 -0.90 -28.27
CA SER A 84 7.24 0.03 -29.23
C SER A 84 5.78 -0.35 -29.49
N PRO A 85 4.82 0.61 -29.47
CA PRO A 85 3.42 0.27 -29.68
C PRO A 85 3.22 -0.21 -31.13
N GLN A 86 2.90 -1.49 -31.31
CA GLN A 86 2.08 -1.90 -32.45
C GLN A 86 0.64 -1.44 -32.18
N PRO A 87 -0.05 -0.85 -33.16
CA PRO A 87 -1.39 -0.33 -32.97
C PRO A 87 -2.37 -1.51 -32.89
N ASN A 88 -3.12 -1.62 -31.81
CA ASN A 88 -4.40 -2.33 -31.83
C ASN A 88 -5.36 -1.75 -30.77
N PRO A 89 -6.67 -1.85 -31.03
CA PRO A 89 -7.60 -0.75 -30.82
C PRO A 89 -8.19 -0.72 -29.42
N ALA A 90 -8.61 0.49 -29.05
CA ALA A 90 -9.19 0.85 -27.76
C ALA A 90 -10.38 -0.04 -27.35
N PRO A 91 -10.49 -0.40 -26.05
CA PRO A 91 -11.75 -0.78 -25.46
C PRO A 91 -12.52 0.49 -25.05
N THR A 92 -13.69 0.61 -25.65
CA THR A 92 -14.74 1.59 -25.45
C THR A 92 -15.20 1.67 -23.99
N VAL A 93 -15.33 2.89 -23.49
CA VAL A 93 -16.05 3.24 -22.26
C VAL A 93 -17.55 2.96 -22.39
N SER A 94 -18.17 2.49 -21.31
CA SER A 94 -19.58 2.77 -21.03
C SER A 94 -19.80 2.90 -19.52
N PRO A 95 -20.57 3.92 -19.08
CA PRO A 95 -20.86 4.18 -17.68
C PRO A 95 -22.17 3.48 -17.24
N ALA A 96 -22.27 3.06 -15.99
CA ALA A 96 -23.53 2.65 -15.38
C ALA A 96 -23.63 3.10 -13.93
N THR A 97 -24.77 3.71 -13.65
CA THR A 97 -25.18 4.47 -12.47
C THR A 97 -25.87 3.57 -11.42
N ALA A 98 -25.94 4.10 -10.19
CA ALA A 98 -26.96 3.88 -9.16
C ALA A 98 -26.85 2.68 -8.18
N ALA A 99 -26.91 3.04 -6.90
CA ALA A 99 -27.10 2.20 -5.71
C ALA A 99 -28.47 1.49 -5.70
N PRO A 100 -28.67 0.46 -4.86
CA PRO A 100 -29.23 0.73 -3.52
C PRO A 100 -28.74 -0.20 -2.38
N LYS A 101 -28.90 0.32 -1.15
CA LYS A 101 -28.73 -0.34 0.16
C LYS A 101 -29.79 -1.43 0.38
N PRO A 102 -29.45 -2.54 1.06
CA PRO A 102 -30.16 -2.88 2.30
C PRO A 102 -29.26 -3.48 3.40
N THR A 103 -29.53 -3.07 4.65
CA THR A 103 -29.31 -3.80 5.92
C THR A 103 -30.65 -4.43 6.33
N PRO A 104 -30.77 -5.47 7.19
CA PRO A 104 -30.01 -5.66 8.44
C PRO A 104 -29.74 -7.13 8.89
N ALA A 105 -29.19 -7.25 10.12
CA ALA A 105 -28.99 -8.43 10.99
C ALA A 105 -27.64 -9.16 10.81
N ALA A 106 -26.61 -8.91 11.64
CA ALA A 106 -26.42 -9.19 13.07
C ALA A 106 -25.71 -10.54 13.33
N VAL A 107 -24.68 -10.43 14.18
CA VAL A 107 -24.03 -11.44 15.03
C VAL A 107 -23.36 -12.64 14.34
N ASN A 108 -22.01 -12.59 14.27
CA ASN A 108 -21.02 -13.68 14.42
C ASN A 108 -19.70 -13.45 13.63
N GLY A 109 -19.53 -12.30 12.99
CA GLY A 109 -18.30 -11.98 12.22
C GLY A 109 -17.13 -11.38 13.02
N ALA A 110 -17.38 -10.87 14.23
CA ALA A 110 -16.40 -10.09 15.00
C ALA A 110 -15.18 -10.92 15.45
N SER A 111 -15.40 -12.17 15.87
CA SER A 111 -14.34 -13.10 16.26
C SER A 111 -13.36 -13.33 15.11
N THR A 112 -13.84 -13.60 13.89
CA THR A 112 -12.95 -13.82 12.72
C THR A 112 -12.16 -12.56 12.31
N ALA A 113 -12.70 -11.36 12.56
CA ALA A 113 -12.01 -10.11 12.25
C ALA A 113 -10.87 -9.85 13.26
N ILE A 114 -11.11 -10.15 14.55
CA ILE A 114 -10.10 -9.99 15.61
C ILE A 114 -8.95 -10.99 15.42
N ASP A 115 -9.24 -12.25 15.14
CA ASP A 115 -8.21 -13.27 14.87
C ASP A 115 -7.34 -12.90 13.67
N LEU A 116 -7.95 -12.29 12.65
CA LEU A 116 -7.25 -11.82 11.46
C LEU A 116 -6.35 -10.62 11.76
N VAL A 117 -6.84 -9.64 12.52
CA VAL A 117 -6.04 -8.49 12.99
C VAL A 117 -4.91 -8.96 13.90
N GLN A 118 -5.17 -9.89 14.81
CA GLN A 118 -4.16 -10.43 15.71
C GLN A 118 -3.07 -11.19 14.95
N SER A 119 -3.44 -11.99 13.95
CA SER A 119 -2.50 -12.70 13.09
C SER A 119 -1.60 -11.74 12.31
N ASP A 120 -2.18 -10.67 11.77
CA ASP A 120 -1.43 -9.61 11.09
C ASP A 120 -0.46 -8.89 12.04
N LEU A 121 -0.92 -8.50 13.24
CA LEU A 121 -0.08 -7.87 14.25
C LEU A 121 1.06 -8.80 14.74
N LYS A 122 0.80 -10.10 14.90
CA LYS A 122 1.84 -11.09 15.23
C LYS A 122 2.90 -11.16 14.12
N LYS A 123 2.47 -11.27 12.85
CA LYS A 123 3.37 -11.31 11.67
C LYS A 123 4.26 -10.07 11.56
N ARG A 124 3.79 -8.89 11.99
CA ARG A 124 4.56 -7.63 11.94
C ARG A 124 5.71 -7.54 12.95
N GLY A 125 5.72 -8.34 14.02
CA GLY A 125 6.84 -8.39 14.98
C GLY A 125 7.28 -7.02 15.52
N ALA A 126 8.52 -6.60 15.22
CA ALA A 126 9.07 -5.32 15.66
C ALA A 126 8.49 -4.10 14.91
N SER A 127 7.86 -4.31 13.76
CA SER A 127 7.26 -3.27 12.91
C SER A 127 5.79 -2.98 13.26
N ARG A 128 5.36 -3.34 14.47
CA ARG A 128 3.99 -3.07 14.93
C ARG A 128 3.74 -1.56 15.10
N PRO A 129 2.53 -1.05 14.74
CA PRO A 129 2.19 0.36 14.90
C PRO A 129 2.31 0.82 16.35
N ARG A 130 3.12 1.85 16.64
CA ARG A 130 3.29 2.36 18.02
C ARG A 130 2.30 3.46 18.39
N LYS A 131 1.52 3.96 17.42
CA LYS A 131 0.53 5.02 17.61
C LYS A 131 -0.87 4.55 17.25
N VAL A 132 -1.88 5.07 17.95
CA VAL A 132 -3.30 4.70 17.76
C VAL A 132 -3.75 5.03 16.35
N SER A 133 -3.39 6.22 15.84
CA SER A 133 -3.71 6.63 14.46
C SER A 133 -3.15 5.65 13.42
N THR A 134 -1.92 5.18 13.60
CA THR A 134 -1.28 4.21 12.72
C THR A 134 -1.93 2.83 12.86
N LEU A 135 -2.34 2.42 14.07
CA LEU A 135 -3.09 1.18 14.30
C LEU A 135 -4.44 1.22 13.57
N THR A 136 -5.20 2.30 13.72
CA THR A 136 -6.51 2.50 13.06
C THR A 136 -6.39 2.39 11.55
N SER A 137 -5.42 3.09 10.94
CA SER A 137 -5.17 3.02 9.50
C SER A 137 -4.75 1.62 9.05
N THR A 138 -3.95 0.93 9.86
CA THR A 138 -3.51 -0.45 9.58
C THR A 138 -4.68 -1.43 9.59
N ILE A 139 -5.56 -1.35 10.59
CA ILE A 139 -6.75 -2.20 10.69
C ILE A 139 -7.71 -1.92 9.54
N LYS A 140 -7.95 -0.64 9.19
CA LYS A 140 -8.78 -0.26 8.03
C LYS A 140 -8.25 -0.84 6.72
N ALA A 141 -6.94 -0.79 6.51
CA ALA A 141 -6.31 -1.35 5.31
C ALA A 141 -6.45 -2.88 5.26
N LEU A 142 -6.24 -3.56 6.39
CA LEU A 142 -6.37 -5.01 6.50
C LEU A 142 -7.81 -5.48 6.24
N LEU A 143 -8.81 -4.80 6.81
CA LEU A 143 -10.23 -5.09 6.58
C LEU A 143 -10.61 -4.85 5.11
N LYS A 144 -10.14 -3.76 4.51
CA LYS A 144 -10.35 -3.47 3.08
C LYS A 144 -9.77 -4.56 2.18
N GLN A 145 -8.56 -5.05 2.49
CA GLN A 145 -7.92 -6.14 1.75
C GLN A 145 -8.71 -7.45 1.83
N GLN A 146 -9.37 -7.70 2.96
CA GLN A 146 -10.22 -8.87 3.18
C GLN A 146 -11.69 -8.67 2.76
N GLN A 147 -11.99 -7.57 2.06
CA GLN A 147 -13.36 -7.18 1.67
C GLN A 147 -14.34 -7.13 2.87
N LYS A 148 -13.82 -6.83 4.07
CA LYS A 148 -14.61 -6.65 5.29
C LYS A 148 -14.99 -5.18 5.49
N PRO A 149 -16.12 -4.91 6.17
CA PRO A 149 -16.50 -3.55 6.52
C PRO A 149 -15.40 -2.88 7.34
N ASN A 150 -14.96 -1.71 6.90
CA ASN A 150 -13.84 -0.96 7.46
C ASN A 150 -14.25 0.44 7.93
N SER A 151 -15.52 0.60 8.28
CA SER A 151 -16.09 1.83 8.85
C SER A 151 -15.35 2.22 10.13
N ASP A 152 -15.35 3.52 10.44
CA ASP A 152 -14.64 4.04 11.61
C ASP A 152 -15.14 3.42 12.93
N ALA A 153 -16.47 3.27 13.07
CA ALA A 153 -17.09 2.62 14.21
C ALA A 153 -16.67 1.14 14.37
N GLU A 154 -16.56 0.40 13.27
CA GLU A 154 -16.12 -1.00 13.28
C GLU A 154 -14.66 -1.13 13.73
N VAL A 155 -13.80 -0.23 13.24
CA VAL A 155 -12.37 -0.23 13.62
C VAL A 155 -12.19 0.18 15.08
N ALA A 156 -12.95 1.16 15.56
CA ALA A 156 -12.96 1.55 16.97
C ALA A 156 -13.41 0.39 17.87
N ASN A 157 -14.48 -0.33 17.48
CA ASN A 157 -14.96 -1.51 18.20
C ASN A 157 -13.91 -2.63 18.22
N LEU A 158 -13.18 -2.85 17.12
CA LEU A 158 -12.10 -3.83 17.07
C LEU A 158 -10.92 -3.46 17.97
N ILE A 159 -10.55 -2.17 18.04
CA ILE A 159 -9.50 -1.70 18.95
C ILE A 159 -9.93 -1.86 20.42
N ALA A 160 -11.17 -1.49 20.75
CA ALA A 160 -11.73 -1.67 22.09
C ALA A 160 -11.76 -3.15 22.51
N GLU A 161 -12.11 -4.05 21.59
CA GLU A 161 -12.12 -5.49 21.85
C GLU A 161 -10.70 -6.07 21.97
N LEU A 162 -9.72 -5.56 21.22
CA LEU A 162 -8.30 -5.92 21.39
C LEU A 162 -7.75 -5.48 22.75
N GLN A 163 -8.21 -4.35 23.28
CA GLN A 163 -7.90 -3.89 24.64
C GLN A 163 -8.58 -4.75 25.70
N LYS A 164 -9.88 -5.04 25.53
CA LYS A 164 -10.65 -5.90 26.44
C LYS A 164 -10.05 -7.30 26.56
N ARG A 165 -9.51 -7.84 25.46
CA ARG A 165 -8.78 -9.12 25.42
C ARG A 165 -7.33 -9.03 25.92
N GLY A 166 -6.89 -7.86 26.37
CA GLY A 166 -5.54 -7.62 26.92
C GLY A 166 -4.41 -7.76 25.91
N LYS A 167 -4.69 -7.77 24.61
CA LYS A 167 -3.69 -7.93 23.54
C LYS A 167 -3.00 -6.62 23.18
N VAL A 168 -3.70 -5.51 23.38
CA VAL A 168 -3.24 -4.15 23.10
C VAL A 168 -3.50 -3.27 24.33
N ILE A 169 -2.54 -2.43 24.69
CA ILE A 169 -2.67 -1.39 25.70
C ILE A 169 -2.52 -0.06 24.99
N VAL A 170 -3.53 0.80 25.09
CA VAL A 170 -3.47 2.16 24.55
C VAL A 170 -3.26 3.13 25.70
N SER A 171 -2.23 3.96 25.59
CA SER A 171 -1.90 5.01 26.54
C SER A 171 -1.82 6.34 25.77
N ASP A 172 -2.83 7.19 25.94
CA ASP A 172 -3.02 8.46 25.22
C ASP A 172 -3.07 8.31 23.70
N THR A 173 -1.90 8.37 23.08
CA THR A 173 -1.69 8.22 21.63
C THR A 173 -0.80 7.05 21.26
N ASN A 174 -0.19 6.40 22.25
CA ASN A 174 0.72 5.28 22.08
C ASN A 174 0.01 3.94 22.24
N VAL A 175 0.54 2.93 21.55
CA VAL A 175 0.02 1.57 21.52
C VAL A 175 1.14 0.61 21.90
N THR A 176 0.90 -0.19 22.93
CA THR A 176 1.79 -1.25 23.41
C THR A 176 1.10 -2.60 23.23
N TYR A 177 1.86 -3.66 22.92
CA TYR A 177 1.29 -4.97 22.59
C TYR A 177 1.70 -6.03 23.60
N LYS A 178 0.72 -6.76 24.13
CA LYS A 178 0.90 -7.99 24.92
C LYS A 178 0.41 -9.19 24.12
N LEU A 179 0.99 -9.35 22.93
CA LEU A 179 0.71 -10.47 22.03
C LEU A 179 1.56 -11.67 22.46
N GLY A 180 1.15 -12.35 23.53
CA GLY A 180 1.55 -13.74 23.83
C GLY A 180 1.06 -14.67 22.73
#